data_AF-A0A6V8Q783-F1
#
_entry.id   AF-A0A6V8Q783-F1
#
_cell.length_a   1.000
_cell.length_b   1.000
_cell.length_c   1.000
_cell.angle_alpha   90.00
_cell.angle_beta   90.00
_cell.angle_gamma   90.00
#
_symmetry.space_group_name_H-M   'P 1'
#
loop_
_entity.id
_entity.type
_entity.pdbx_description
1 polymer ?
#
loop_
_entity_poly.entity_id
_entity_poly.type
_entity_poly.pdbx_seq_one_letter_code
_entity_poly.pdbx_strand_id
1 'polypeptide(L)'
;MQAEYATDIIFKKQSDLKLLYEPLIRCAIHSVKPDNIASFLGGKLHWNYQGEMGNNFNTRILGTRIKHHMGAVSIKMYDKFGLLLRIETTVNNVSQFKHYREVNHRDGTKTQKIAQMKKNIYSLFPLAGLLKASNHRYLEFISTLSDPTQGIKKLNLVSQTIASEDRTYKGFNFFDEDDQKLFTVMARGEFNITGFRNRSLQQFFPDKSPSTISRILKRLRAHGLIKKVAHTYKYYLTTLGKAVIAL
;
A
#
# COMPACT_ATOMS: atom_id res chain seq x y z
N MET A 1 0.58 -34.88 4.04
CA MET A 1 1.60 -33.92 4.47
C MET A 1 1.02 -32.54 4.26
N GLN A 2 0.75 -31.86 5.37
CA GLN A 2 0.45 -30.45 5.39
C GLN A 2 1.77 -29.71 5.68
N ALA A 3 1.99 -28.59 5.02
CA ALA A 3 3.20 -27.79 5.19
C ALA A 3 2.88 -26.31 5.07
N GLU A 4 3.65 -25.48 5.75
CA GLU A 4 3.55 -24.03 5.68
C GLU A 4 4.94 -23.39 5.62
N TYR A 5 5.03 -22.26 4.95
CA TYR A 5 6.24 -21.45 4.88
C TYR A 5 5.86 -19.99 5.05
N ALA A 6 6.41 -19.36 6.09
CA ALA A 6 6.14 -17.97 6.43
C ALA A 6 7.33 -17.07 6.11
N THR A 7 7.05 -15.90 5.56
CA THR A 7 7.98 -14.79 5.36
C THR A 7 7.48 -13.63 6.20
N ASP A 8 8.30 -13.17 7.15
CA ASP A 8 7.95 -12.10 8.07
C ASP A 8 8.70 -10.81 7.72
N ILE A 9 7.97 -9.70 7.67
CA ILE A 9 8.52 -8.35 7.56
C ILE A 9 8.31 -7.65 8.89
N ILE A 10 9.41 -7.27 9.55
CA ILE A 10 9.40 -6.70 10.89
C ILE A 10 9.47 -5.18 10.82
N PHE A 11 8.49 -4.52 11.42
CA PHE A 11 8.45 -3.06 11.55
C PHE A 11 9.06 -2.63 12.88
N LYS A 12 9.78 -1.49 12.87
CA LYS A 12 10.37 -0.93 14.09
C LYS A 12 9.30 -0.40 15.07
N LYS A 13 8.16 0.07 14.54
CA LYS A 13 7.06 0.66 15.32
C LYS A 13 5.72 0.14 14.84
N GLN A 14 4.80 -0.11 15.76
CA GLN A 14 3.45 -0.57 15.44
C GLN A 14 2.66 0.43 14.58
N SER A 15 2.88 1.72 14.82
CA SER A 15 2.25 2.80 14.07
C SER A 15 2.55 2.77 12.56
N ASP A 16 3.72 2.26 12.18
CA ASP A 16 4.14 2.23 10.77
C ASP A 16 3.37 1.15 10.00
N LEU A 17 3.23 -0.05 10.57
CA LEU A 17 2.43 -1.12 9.97
C LEU A 17 0.95 -0.73 9.92
N LYS A 18 0.42 -0.13 11.00
CA LYS A 18 -1.00 0.27 11.07
C LYS A 18 -1.43 1.19 9.94
N LEU A 19 -0.58 2.16 9.56
CA LEU A 19 -0.87 3.10 8.47
C LEU A 19 -0.87 2.43 7.08
N LEU A 20 -0.02 1.42 6.88
CA LEU A 20 0.14 0.72 5.62
C LEU A 20 -0.87 -0.40 5.43
N TYR A 21 -1.15 -1.14 6.50
CA TYR A 21 -1.75 -2.46 6.44
C TYR A 21 -3.21 -2.45 5.96
N GLU A 22 -4.02 -1.54 6.49
CA GLU A 22 -5.44 -1.46 6.12
C GLU A 22 -5.64 -1.03 4.66
N PRO A 23 -5.00 0.04 4.16
CA PRO A 23 -5.05 0.39 2.74
C PRO A 23 -4.55 -0.76 1.85
N LEU A 24 -3.44 -1.39 2.22
CA LEU A 24 -2.84 -2.46 1.44
C LEU A 24 -3.77 -3.67 1.28
N ILE A 25 -4.45 -4.08 2.35
CA ILE A 25 -5.43 -5.18 2.24
C ILE A 25 -6.63 -4.78 1.39
N ARG A 26 -7.20 -3.58 1.61
CA ARG A 26 -8.34 -3.11 0.84
C ARG A 26 -8.01 -3.10 -0.66
N CYS A 27 -6.84 -2.58 -1.04
CA CYS A 27 -6.36 -2.64 -2.42
C CYS A 27 -6.16 -4.08 -2.90
N ALA A 28 -5.51 -4.93 -2.12
CA ALA A 28 -5.26 -6.32 -2.51
C ALA A 28 -6.55 -7.12 -2.77
N ILE A 29 -7.63 -6.90 -2.02
CA ILE A 29 -8.93 -7.55 -2.24
C ILE A 29 -9.50 -7.21 -3.61
N HIS A 30 -9.38 -5.95 -4.05
CA HIS A 30 -9.94 -5.49 -5.31
C HIS A 30 -9.04 -5.80 -6.52
N SER A 31 -7.72 -5.72 -6.32
CA SER A 31 -6.71 -5.83 -7.37
C SER A 31 -6.34 -7.28 -7.70
N VAL A 32 -6.36 -8.21 -6.73
CA VAL A 32 -5.99 -9.61 -6.99
C VAL A 32 -7.09 -10.30 -7.78
N LYS A 33 -6.74 -10.80 -8.98
CA LYS A 33 -7.59 -11.60 -9.86
C LYS A 33 -7.19 -13.08 -9.83
N PRO A 34 -8.05 -13.99 -10.32
CA PRO A 34 -7.73 -15.42 -10.42
C PRO A 34 -6.37 -15.73 -11.07
N ASP A 35 -6.01 -15.03 -12.15
CA ASP A 35 -4.71 -15.18 -12.81
C ASP A 35 -3.52 -14.82 -11.91
N ASN A 36 -3.70 -13.81 -11.04
CA ASN A 36 -2.68 -13.45 -10.06
C ASN A 36 -2.54 -14.57 -9.02
N ILE A 37 -3.64 -15.15 -8.52
CA ILE A 37 -3.62 -16.25 -7.55
C ILE A 37 -2.86 -17.46 -8.13
N ALA A 38 -3.14 -17.83 -9.39
CA ALA A 38 -2.42 -18.89 -10.07
C ALA A 38 -0.91 -18.57 -10.14
N SER A 39 -0.56 -17.35 -10.55
CA SER A 39 0.83 -16.89 -10.66
C SER A 39 1.55 -16.91 -9.31
N PHE A 40 0.91 -16.43 -8.24
CA PHE A 40 1.47 -16.48 -6.88
C PHE A 40 1.78 -17.91 -6.47
N LEU A 41 0.87 -18.84 -6.73
CA LEU A 41 1.01 -20.23 -6.32
C LEU A 41 1.83 -21.09 -7.30
N GLY A 42 2.48 -20.48 -8.29
CA GLY A 42 3.41 -21.14 -9.21
C GLY A 42 2.72 -21.94 -10.31
N GLY A 43 1.47 -21.61 -10.63
CA GLY A 43 0.70 -22.20 -11.72
C GLY A 43 0.35 -21.19 -12.81
N LYS A 44 -0.23 -21.70 -13.90
CA LYS A 44 -0.92 -20.90 -14.91
C LYS A 44 -2.40 -21.27 -14.86
N LEU A 45 -3.28 -20.27 -14.90
CA LEU A 45 -4.71 -20.52 -15.00
C LEU A 45 -5.01 -21.07 -16.41
N HIS A 46 -5.66 -22.22 -16.47
CA HIS A 46 -6.12 -22.82 -17.72
C HIS A 46 -7.64 -22.65 -17.83
N TRP A 47 -8.13 -22.50 -19.06
CA TRP A 47 -9.57 -22.36 -19.34
C TRP A 47 -10.41 -23.53 -18.80
N ASN A 48 -9.81 -24.72 -18.66
CA ASN A 48 -10.44 -25.93 -18.14
C ASN A 48 -10.12 -26.19 -16.64
N TYR A 49 -9.77 -25.15 -15.88
CA TYR A 49 -9.55 -25.30 -14.44
C TYR A 49 -10.91 -25.48 -13.73
N GLN A 50 -11.13 -26.68 -13.16
CA GLN A 50 -12.39 -27.04 -12.48
C GLN A 50 -12.34 -26.89 -10.94
N GLY A 51 -11.20 -26.44 -10.39
CA GLY A 51 -11.05 -26.29 -8.95
C GLY A 51 -11.64 -24.98 -8.44
N GLU A 52 -11.92 -24.90 -7.14
CA GLU A 52 -12.28 -23.63 -6.52
C GLU A 52 -11.06 -22.71 -6.40
N MET A 53 -11.31 -21.42 -6.68
CA MET A 53 -10.35 -20.34 -6.50
C MET A 53 -11.09 -19.13 -5.95
N GLY A 54 -10.48 -18.46 -4.98
CA GLY A 54 -11.11 -17.30 -4.37
C GLY A 54 -10.22 -16.60 -3.36
N ASN A 55 -10.73 -15.45 -2.92
CA ASN A 55 -10.15 -14.66 -1.84
C ASN A 55 -11.15 -14.54 -0.70
N ASN A 56 -10.64 -14.65 0.53
CA ASN A 56 -11.38 -14.43 1.75
C ASN A 56 -10.75 -13.27 2.51
N PHE A 57 -11.57 -12.28 2.85
CA PHE A 57 -11.20 -11.21 3.76
C PHE A 57 -11.98 -11.36 5.06
N ASN A 58 -11.25 -11.43 6.17
CA ASN A 58 -11.85 -11.58 7.49
C ASN A 58 -11.38 -10.43 8.38
N THR A 59 -12.31 -9.66 8.94
CA THR A 59 -12.05 -8.71 10.02
C THR A 59 -12.36 -9.39 11.35
N ARG A 60 -11.37 -9.51 12.24
CA ARG A 60 -11.52 -10.08 13.58
C ARG A 60 -11.00 -9.10 14.62
N ILE A 61 -11.39 -9.29 15.89
CA ILE A 61 -10.89 -8.52 17.03
C ILE A 61 -9.35 -8.51 17.08
N LEU A 62 -8.73 -9.63 16.69
CA LEU A 62 -7.28 -9.83 16.68
C LEU A 62 -6.58 -9.29 15.42
N GLY A 63 -7.30 -8.70 14.48
CA GLY A 63 -6.77 -8.17 13.23
C GLY A 63 -7.54 -8.62 11.99
N THR A 64 -7.27 -7.94 10.87
CA THR A 64 -7.75 -8.36 9.56
C THR A 64 -6.83 -9.42 8.96
N ARG A 65 -7.33 -10.23 8.03
CA ARG A 65 -6.52 -11.19 7.25
C ARG A 65 -7.07 -11.29 5.85
N ILE A 66 -6.18 -11.31 4.87
CA ILE A 66 -6.52 -11.71 3.50
C ILE A 66 -5.97 -13.11 3.21
N LYS A 67 -6.78 -13.97 2.60
CA LYS A 67 -6.40 -15.32 2.18
C LYS A 67 -6.80 -15.50 0.73
N HIS A 68 -5.87 -15.91 -0.10
CA HIS A 68 -6.11 -16.36 -1.47
C HIS A 68 -5.91 -17.87 -1.55
N HIS A 69 -6.80 -18.61 -2.21
CA HIS A 69 -6.68 -20.06 -2.32
C HIS A 69 -6.92 -20.57 -3.74
N MET A 70 -6.27 -21.67 -4.06
CA MET A 70 -6.43 -22.42 -5.30
C MET A 70 -6.27 -23.91 -5.01
N GLY A 71 -7.38 -24.64 -4.95
CA GLY A 71 -7.39 -26.05 -4.56
C GLY A 71 -6.79 -26.27 -3.16
N ALA A 72 -5.76 -27.11 -3.06
CA ALA A 72 -5.15 -27.48 -1.78
C ALA A 72 -4.04 -26.53 -1.30
N VAL A 73 -3.82 -25.41 -1.98
CA VAL A 73 -2.80 -24.42 -1.66
C VAL A 73 -3.47 -23.07 -1.39
N SER A 74 -2.99 -22.36 -0.37
CA SER A 74 -3.41 -21.00 -0.11
C SER A 74 -2.26 -20.13 0.35
N ILE A 75 -2.31 -18.85 0.01
CA ILE A 75 -1.42 -17.82 0.53
C ILE A 75 -2.23 -16.85 1.38
N LYS A 76 -1.68 -16.44 2.51
CA LYS A 76 -2.33 -15.53 3.45
C LYS A 76 -1.37 -14.41 3.81
N MET A 77 -1.94 -13.25 4.04
CA MET A 77 -1.22 -12.14 4.63
C MET A 77 -2.01 -11.60 5.81
N TYR A 78 -1.31 -11.40 6.91
CA TYR A 78 -1.87 -10.79 8.10
C TYR A 78 -0.85 -10.03 8.93
N ASP A 79 -1.36 -9.09 9.72
CA ASP A 79 -0.64 -8.47 10.82
C ASP A 79 -0.61 -9.42 12.01
N LYS A 80 0.60 -9.70 12.50
CA LYS A 80 0.85 -10.47 13.70
C LYS A 80 1.44 -9.53 14.77
N PHE A 81 0.67 -9.32 15.84
CA PHE A 81 1.02 -8.49 17.01
C PHE A 81 1.24 -6.99 16.74
N GLY A 82 0.76 -6.45 15.62
CA GLY A 82 0.93 -5.03 15.28
C GLY A 82 2.31 -4.68 14.73
N LEU A 83 3.24 -5.64 14.65
CA LEU A 83 4.66 -5.40 14.33
C LEU A 83 5.17 -6.23 13.14
N LEU A 84 4.47 -7.31 12.81
CA LEU A 84 4.94 -8.28 11.83
C LEU A 84 3.91 -8.40 10.72
N LEU A 85 4.27 -8.00 9.51
CA LEU A 85 3.51 -8.38 8.32
C LEU A 85 3.96 -9.77 7.90
N ARG A 86 3.13 -10.77 8.17
CA ARG A 86 3.39 -12.16 7.81
C ARG A 86 2.70 -12.50 6.50
N ILE A 87 3.48 -13.02 5.56
CA ILE A 87 2.98 -13.70 4.35
C ILE A 87 3.29 -15.17 4.52
N GLU A 88 2.26 -16.02 4.53
CA GLU A 88 2.43 -17.47 4.64
C GLU A 88 1.77 -18.18 3.46
N THR A 89 2.46 -19.16 2.88
CA THR A 89 1.84 -20.12 1.97
C THR A 89 1.64 -21.43 2.71
N THR A 90 0.43 -21.95 2.70
CA THR A 90 0.04 -23.21 3.32
C THR A 90 -0.41 -24.21 2.25
N VAL A 91 0.00 -25.46 2.40
CA VAL A 91 -0.28 -26.56 1.47
C VAL A 91 -0.87 -27.72 2.24
N ASN A 92 -2.09 -28.13 1.89
CA ASN A 92 -2.74 -29.30 2.46
C ASN A 92 -2.39 -30.58 1.69
N ASN A 93 -2.10 -30.46 0.39
CA ASN A 93 -1.70 -31.57 -0.47
C ASN A 93 -0.53 -31.22 -1.39
N VAL A 94 0.67 -31.68 -1.03
CA VAL A 94 1.90 -31.41 -1.78
C VAL A 94 1.92 -32.02 -3.19
N SER A 95 1.13 -33.06 -3.45
CA SER A 95 1.07 -33.71 -4.77
C SER A 95 0.47 -32.82 -5.86
N GLN A 96 -0.07 -31.65 -5.50
CA GLN A 96 -0.46 -30.59 -6.43
C GLN A 96 0.76 -30.00 -7.16
N PHE A 97 1.94 -30.02 -6.54
CA PHE A 97 3.18 -29.58 -7.18
C PHE A 97 3.84 -30.71 -7.96
N LYS A 98 4.46 -30.35 -9.08
CA LYS A 98 5.33 -31.25 -9.86
C LYS A 98 6.77 -30.79 -9.72
N HIS A 99 7.70 -31.73 -9.62
CA HIS A 99 9.12 -31.46 -9.70
C HIS A 99 9.83 -32.58 -10.45
N TYR A 100 11.03 -32.28 -10.94
CA TYR A 100 11.86 -33.26 -11.60
C TYR A 100 12.44 -34.24 -10.57
N ARG A 101 12.18 -35.54 -10.75
CA ARG A 101 12.65 -36.59 -9.83
C ARG A 101 12.73 -37.95 -10.51
N GLU A 102 13.43 -38.87 -9.83
CA GLU A 102 13.39 -40.29 -10.17
C GLU A 102 12.02 -40.88 -9.83
N VAL A 103 11.47 -41.62 -10.78
CA VAL A 103 10.24 -42.40 -10.64
C VAL A 103 10.59 -43.86 -10.90
N ASN A 104 10.45 -44.68 -9.86
CA ASN A 104 10.50 -46.13 -9.96
C ASN A 104 9.15 -46.64 -10.49
N HIS A 105 9.19 -47.40 -11.57
CA HIS A 105 8.02 -48.06 -12.17
C HIS A 105 7.84 -49.47 -11.60
N ARG A 106 6.66 -50.05 -11.84
CA ARG A 106 6.32 -51.40 -11.33
C ARG A 106 7.17 -52.51 -11.96
N ASP A 107 7.68 -52.27 -13.17
CA ASP A 107 8.58 -53.17 -13.91
C ASP A 107 10.04 -53.08 -13.46
N GLY A 108 10.33 -52.30 -12.41
CA GLY A 108 11.68 -52.09 -11.87
C GLY A 108 12.50 -51.04 -12.61
N THR A 109 12.01 -50.48 -13.72
CA THR A 109 12.70 -49.42 -14.45
C THR A 109 12.65 -48.09 -13.68
N LYS A 110 13.66 -47.25 -13.90
CA LYS A 110 13.78 -45.92 -13.28
C LYS A 110 13.82 -44.88 -14.37
N THR A 111 12.95 -43.87 -14.28
CA THR A 111 13.02 -42.73 -15.19
C THR A 111 13.03 -41.41 -14.45
N GLN A 112 13.82 -40.45 -14.95
CA GLN A 112 13.83 -39.08 -14.47
C GLN A 112 12.78 -38.28 -15.23
N LYS A 113 11.75 -37.79 -14.53
CA LYS A 113 10.70 -36.99 -15.15
C LYS A 113 10.09 -35.98 -14.19
N ILE A 114 9.42 -34.98 -14.75
CA ILE A 114 8.55 -34.10 -13.99
C ILE A 114 7.35 -34.91 -13.50
N ALA A 115 7.27 -35.14 -12.20
CA ALA A 115 6.21 -35.93 -11.58
C ALA A 115 5.65 -35.23 -10.33
N GLN A 116 4.45 -35.64 -9.92
CA GLN A 116 3.86 -35.17 -8.68
C GLN A 116 4.79 -35.41 -7.49
N MET A 117 4.86 -34.41 -6.62
CA MET A 117 5.64 -34.48 -5.39
C MET A 117 5.08 -35.55 -4.46
N LYS A 118 5.99 -36.34 -3.86
CA LYS A 118 5.63 -37.38 -2.90
C LYS A 118 5.46 -36.78 -1.50
N LYS A 119 4.64 -37.42 -0.67
CA LYS A 119 4.50 -37.07 0.74
C LYS A 119 5.64 -37.71 1.54
N ASN A 120 6.83 -37.14 1.49
CA ASN A 120 8.01 -37.62 2.24
C ASN A 120 8.95 -36.47 2.63
N ILE A 121 9.91 -36.74 3.53
CA ILE A 121 10.85 -35.74 4.06
C ILE A 121 11.75 -35.14 2.97
N TYR A 122 12.13 -35.93 1.95
CA TYR A 122 12.95 -35.48 0.82
C TYR A 122 12.25 -34.41 -0.03
N SER A 123 10.91 -34.36 0.01
CA SER A 123 10.15 -33.34 -0.71
C SER A 123 10.12 -31.98 0.01
N LEU A 124 10.59 -31.89 1.26
CA LEU A 124 10.57 -30.63 2.02
C LEU A 124 11.46 -29.55 1.42
N PHE A 125 12.66 -29.90 0.97
CA PHE A 125 13.58 -28.93 0.38
C PHE A 125 13.04 -28.30 -0.92
N PRO A 126 12.63 -29.08 -1.95
CA PRO A 126 12.03 -28.49 -3.15
C PRO A 126 10.71 -27.77 -2.84
N LEU A 127 9.91 -28.26 -1.88
CA LEU A 127 8.69 -27.59 -1.46
C LEU A 127 8.99 -26.23 -0.84
N ALA A 128 9.96 -26.13 0.07
CA ALA A 128 10.34 -24.87 0.70
C ALA A 128 10.75 -23.82 -0.33
N GLY A 129 11.49 -24.22 -1.38
CA GLY A 129 11.83 -23.33 -2.50
C GLY A 129 10.60 -22.80 -3.23
N LEU A 130 9.62 -23.67 -3.52
CA LEU A 130 8.36 -23.27 -4.16
C LEU A 130 7.54 -22.31 -3.29
N LEU A 131 7.40 -22.61 -1.99
CA LEU A 131 6.61 -21.77 -1.08
C LEU A 131 7.29 -20.42 -0.81
N LYS A 132 8.61 -20.39 -0.67
CA LYS A 132 9.39 -19.16 -0.59
C LYS A 132 9.17 -18.30 -1.83
N ALA A 133 9.23 -18.90 -3.02
CA ALA A 133 8.99 -18.18 -4.26
C ALA A 133 7.54 -17.66 -4.36
N SER A 134 6.55 -18.41 -3.86
CA SER A 134 5.16 -17.94 -3.79
C SER A 134 4.99 -16.73 -2.89
N ASN A 135 5.58 -16.76 -1.68
CA ASN A 135 5.59 -15.61 -0.78
C ASN A 135 6.27 -14.40 -1.43
N HIS A 136 7.39 -14.62 -2.14
CA HIS A 136 8.12 -13.54 -2.81
C HIS A 136 7.31 -12.90 -3.94
N ARG A 137 6.69 -13.70 -4.82
CA ARG A 137 5.81 -13.17 -5.89
C ARG A 137 4.64 -12.37 -5.34
N TYR A 138 4.05 -12.82 -4.22
CA TYR A 138 2.99 -12.07 -3.57
C TYR A 138 3.49 -10.78 -2.94
N LEU A 139 4.66 -10.81 -2.30
CA LEU A 139 5.32 -9.62 -1.76
C LEU A 139 5.63 -8.60 -2.86
N GLU A 140 6.16 -9.06 -3.99
CA GLU A 140 6.43 -8.23 -5.16
C GLU A 140 5.15 -7.57 -5.65
N PHE A 141 4.05 -8.34 -5.81
CA PHE A 141 2.76 -7.78 -6.22
C PHE A 141 2.21 -6.73 -5.25
N ILE A 142 2.23 -6.98 -3.93
CA ILE A 142 1.72 -5.98 -2.98
C ILE A 142 2.62 -4.74 -2.92
N SER A 143 3.91 -4.88 -3.24
CA SER A 143 4.84 -3.75 -3.30
C SER A 143 4.58 -2.80 -4.47
N THR A 144 3.85 -3.25 -5.52
CA THR A 144 3.42 -2.37 -6.62
C THR A 144 2.17 -1.57 -6.30
N LEU A 145 1.48 -1.86 -5.19
CA LEU A 145 0.31 -1.10 -4.78
C LEU A 145 0.74 0.28 -4.27
N SER A 146 -0.08 1.30 -4.55
CA SER A 146 0.20 2.67 -4.09
C SER A 146 0.30 2.73 -2.57
N ASP A 147 1.35 3.37 -2.06
CA ASP A 147 1.53 3.64 -0.63
C ASP A 147 0.92 5.00 -0.27
N PRO A 148 -0.26 5.05 0.37
CA PRO A 148 -0.87 6.32 0.77
C PRO A 148 -0.24 6.91 2.05
N THR A 149 0.70 6.23 2.71
CA THR A 149 1.23 6.60 4.04
C THR A 149 1.78 8.02 4.05
N GLN A 150 2.55 8.39 3.02
CA GLN A 150 3.10 9.74 2.94
C GLN A 150 2.01 10.80 2.72
N GLY A 151 0.95 10.46 1.98
CA GLY A 151 -0.21 11.33 1.80
C GLY A 151 -0.98 11.52 3.10
N ILE A 152 -1.28 10.42 3.80
CA ILE A 152 -1.98 10.43 5.10
C ILE A 152 -1.18 11.22 6.15
N LYS A 153 0.14 11.02 6.21
CA LYS A 153 1.01 11.77 7.16
C LYS A 153 0.98 13.28 6.88
N LYS A 154 1.07 13.69 5.61
CA LYS A 154 1.01 15.10 5.21
C LYS A 154 -0.37 15.70 5.46
N LEU A 155 -1.43 14.96 5.14
CA LEU A 155 -2.82 15.35 5.41
C LEU A 155 -3.00 15.61 6.92
N ASN A 156 -2.61 14.66 7.76
CA ASN A 156 -2.72 14.80 9.22
C ASN A 156 -1.91 15.99 9.76
N LEU A 157 -0.71 16.22 9.23
CA LEU A 157 0.13 17.35 9.62
C LEU A 157 -0.56 18.69 9.34
N VAL A 158 -1.18 18.82 8.17
CA VAL A 158 -1.77 20.08 7.70
C VAL A 158 -3.18 20.31 8.28
N SER A 159 -3.90 19.23 8.62
CA SER A 159 -5.23 19.29 9.23
C SER A 159 -5.21 19.62 10.73
N GLN A 160 -4.07 19.47 11.41
CA GLN A 160 -3.93 19.79 12.83
C GLN A 160 -3.77 21.30 13.06
N THR A 161 -4.32 21.83 14.15
CA THR A 161 -4.06 23.20 14.58
C THR A 161 -2.63 23.32 15.11
N ILE A 162 -1.92 24.37 14.71
CA ILE A 162 -0.54 24.65 15.15
C ILE A 162 -0.49 25.94 15.97
N ALA A 163 0.41 25.99 16.95
CA ALA A 163 0.81 27.23 17.62
C ALA A 163 2.10 27.73 16.96
N SER A 164 2.10 28.96 16.47
CA SER A 164 3.28 29.61 15.90
C SER A 164 3.41 31.00 16.50
N GLU A 165 4.57 31.28 17.07
CA GLU A 165 4.78 32.48 17.89
C GLU A 165 3.75 32.50 19.05
N ASP A 166 2.97 33.58 19.19
CA ASP A 166 1.94 33.75 20.22
C ASP A 166 0.51 33.48 19.72
N ARG A 167 0.36 32.85 18.55
CA ARG A 167 -0.96 32.65 17.92
C ARG A 167 -1.19 31.23 17.46
N THR A 168 -2.43 30.78 17.63
CA THR A 168 -2.89 29.50 17.12
C THR A 168 -3.47 29.68 15.71
N TYR A 169 -3.10 28.77 14.81
CA TYR A 169 -3.57 28.72 13.44
C TYR A 169 -4.29 27.40 13.22
N LYS A 170 -5.59 27.50 12.89
CA LYS A 170 -6.43 26.33 12.55
C LYS A 170 -5.77 25.52 11.42
N GLY A 171 -5.78 24.20 11.53
CA GLY A 171 -5.42 23.30 10.44
C GLY A 171 -6.38 23.41 9.25
N PHE A 172 -5.97 22.98 8.07
CA PHE A 172 -6.81 23.03 6.86
C PHE A 172 -7.81 21.87 6.81
N ASN A 173 -9.06 22.19 6.46
CA ASN A 173 -10.09 21.19 6.25
C ASN A 173 -10.26 20.94 4.75
N PHE A 174 -9.83 19.78 4.28
CA PHE A 174 -9.93 19.40 2.88
C PHE A 174 -11.36 19.12 2.41
N PHE A 175 -12.34 19.14 3.32
CA PHE A 175 -13.77 19.02 3.03
C PHE A 175 -14.52 20.35 3.14
N ASP A 176 -13.83 21.44 3.46
CA ASP A 176 -14.38 22.79 3.49
C ASP A 176 -14.20 23.47 2.13
N GLU A 177 -15.26 24.08 1.60
CA GLU A 177 -15.26 24.66 0.25
C GLU A 177 -14.23 25.80 0.09
N ASP A 178 -14.02 26.60 1.13
CA ASP A 178 -13.07 27.72 1.10
C ASP A 178 -11.62 27.20 1.05
N ASP A 179 -11.30 26.22 1.90
CA ASP A 179 -9.97 25.59 1.92
C ASP A 179 -9.72 24.78 0.63
N GLN A 180 -10.72 24.08 0.06
CA GLN A 180 -10.60 23.39 -1.23
C GLN A 180 -10.35 24.35 -2.39
N LYS A 181 -11.11 25.46 -2.45
CA LYS A 181 -10.93 26.50 -3.47
C LYS A 181 -9.53 27.11 -3.37
N LEU A 182 -9.02 27.32 -2.15
CA LEU A 182 -7.65 27.79 -1.90
C LEU A 182 -6.60 26.86 -2.48
N PHE A 183 -6.67 25.55 -2.18
CA PHE A 183 -5.70 24.59 -2.71
C PHE A 183 -5.80 24.46 -4.23
N THR A 184 -7.00 24.47 -4.80
CA THR A 184 -7.23 24.44 -6.25
C THR A 184 -6.60 25.65 -6.95
N VAL A 185 -6.79 26.86 -6.38
CA VAL A 185 -6.17 28.08 -6.89
C VAL A 185 -4.64 27.99 -6.78
N MET A 186 -4.11 27.48 -5.67
CA MET A 186 -2.67 27.29 -5.48
C MET A 186 -2.05 26.24 -6.42
N ALA A 187 -2.84 25.27 -6.89
CA ALA A 187 -2.39 24.24 -7.82
C ALA A 187 -2.14 24.75 -9.25
N ARG A 188 -2.62 25.96 -9.59
CA ARG A 188 -2.44 26.57 -10.91
C ARG A 188 -0.94 26.67 -11.26
N GLY A 189 -0.59 26.24 -12.48
CA GLY A 189 0.80 26.19 -12.94
C GLY A 189 1.53 27.53 -12.87
N GLU A 190 0.82 28.63 -13.12
CA GLU A 190 1.35 30.00 -13.05
C GLU A 190 1.96 30.34 -11.68
N PHE A 191 1.36 29.86 -10.59
CA PHE A 191 1.83 30.07 -9.22
C PHE A 191 2.98 29.14 -8.84
N ASN A 192 3.05 27.96 -9.44
CA ASN A 192 4.18 27.05 -9.26
C ASN A 192 5.46 27.58 -9.91
N ILE A 193 5.34 28.25 -11.06
CA ILE A 193 6.48 28.81 -11.82
C ILE A 193 6.86 30.18 -11.25
N THR A 194 5.90 31.10 -11.24
CA THR A 194 6.20 32.50 -10.95
C THR A 194 5.96 32.89 -9.51
N GLY A 195 5.39 32.03 -8.66
CA GLY A 195 4.95 32.39 -7.31
C GLY A 195 3.69 33.27 -7.32
N PHE A 196 3.26 33.72 -6.15
CA PHE A 196 2.04 34.52 -6.02
C PHE A 196 2.16 35.63 -4.98
N ARG A 197 1.30 36.63 -5.09
CA ARG A 197 1.16 37.76 -4.15
C ARG A 197 -0.28 37.80 -3.64
N ASN A 198 -0.53 38.55 -2.58
CA ASN A 198 -1.89 38.76 -2.07
C ASN A 198 -2.83 39.27 -3.18
N ARG A 199 -2.40 40.29 -3.95
CA ARG A 199 -3.18 40.83 -5.08
C ARG A 199 -3.52 39.78 -6.15
N SER A 200 -2.64 38.82 -6.38
CA SER A 200 -2.90 37.71 -7.33
C SER A 200 -3.99 36.78 -6.82
N LEU A 201 -4.01 36.48 -5.51
CA LEU A 201 -5.05 35.64 -4.91
C LEU A 201 -6.41 36.36 -4.84
N GLN A 202 -6.44 37.68 -4.65
CA GLN A 202 -7.68 38.46 -4.61
C GLN A 202 -8.56 38.26 -5.85
N GLN A 203 -7.94 38.05 -7.02
CA GLN A 203 -8.65 37.81 -8.28
C GLN A 203 -9.52 36.55 -8.24
N PHE A 204 -9.18 35.57 -7.39
CA PHE A 204 -9.91 34.30 -7.26
C PHE A 204 -10.86 34.27 -6.06
N PHE A 205 -10.78 35.27 -5.18
CA PHE A 205 -11.58 35.41 -3.97
C PHE A 205 -12.18 36.83 -3.87
N PRO A 206 -13.09 37.20 -4.80
CA PRO A 206 -13.67 38.54 -4.85
C PRO A 206 -14.52 38.87 -3.59
N ASP A 207 -15.01 37.82 -2.91
CA ASP A 207 -15.76 37.87 -1.67
C ASP A 207 -14.89 38.16 -0.44
N LYS A 208 -13.56 38.02 -0.54
CA LYS A 208 -12.65 38.13 0.62
C LYS A 208 -11.85 39.43 0.59
N SER A 209 -11.85 40.13 1.73
CA SER A 209 -11.04 41.34 1.89
C SER A 209 -9.53 41.06 1.78
N PRO A 210 -8.71 42.05 1.37
CA PRO A 210 -7.25 41.94 1.36
C PRO A 210 -6.64 41.52 2.72
N SER A 211 -7.30 41.93 3.81
CA SER A 211 -6.90 41.56 5.18
C SER A 211 -7.15 40.08 5.46
N THR A 212 -8.27 39.53 4.98
CA THR A 212 -8.61 38.10 5.09
C THR A 212 -7.60 37.25 4.35
N ILE A 213 -7.25 37.62 3.12
CA ILE A 213 -6.23 36.89 2.33
C ILE A 213 -4.85 36.99 2.99
N SER A 214 -4.52 38.12 3.62
CA SER A 214 -3.29 38.23 4.41
C SER A 214 -3.27 37.24 5.59
N ARG A 215 -4.41 37.02 6.25
CA ARG A 215 -4.53 36.01 7.33
C ARG A 215 -4.40 34.59 6.78
N ILE A 216 -4.99 34.29 5.61
CA ILE A 216 -4.84 33.00 4.93
C ILE A 216 -3.37 32.74 4.59
N LEU A 217 -2.67 33.73 4.03
CA LEU A 217 -1.23 33.62 3.72
C LEU A 217 -0.39 33.39 4.98
N LYS A 218 -0.72 34.04 6.10
CA LYS A 218 -0.07 33.78 7.39
C LYS A 218 -0.32 32.36 7.87
N ARG A 219 -1.56 31.86 7.79
CA ARG A 219 -1.93 30.47 8.12
C ARG A 219 -1.14 29.48 7.25
N LEU A 220 -1.10 29.68 5.93
CA LEU A 220 -0.31 28.86 5.00
C LEU A 220 1.19 28.84 5.35
N ARG A 221 1.75 29.97 5.78
CA ARG A 221 3.16 30.06 6.20
C ARG A 221 3.41 29.34 7.51
N ALA A 222 2.54 29.53 8.49
CA ALA A 222 2.66 28.86 9.78
C ALA A 222 2.68 27.34 9.57
N HIS A 223 1.81 26.82 8.70
CA HIS A 223 1.75 25.40 8.30
C HIS A 223 2.90 24.95 7.38
N GLY A 224 3.85 25.83 7.07
CA GLY A 224 5.01 25.51 6.23
C GLY A 224 4.67 25.20 4.77
N LEU A 225 3.45 25.48 4.30
CA LEU A 225 3.01 25.21 2.93
C LEU A 225 3.60 26.21 1.93
N ILE A 226 3.88 27.44 2.39
CA ILE A 226 4.42 28.51 1.56
C ILE A 226 5.59 29.19 2.26
N LYS A 227 6.53 29.70 1.47
CA LYS A 227 7.64 30.54 1.92
C LYS A 227 7.56 31.91 1.29
N LYS A 228 7.93 32.95 2.05
CA LYS A 228 8.00 34.34 1.58
C LYS A 228 9.42 34.63 1.10
N VAL A 229 9.56 35.30 -0.04
CA VAL A 229 10.86 35.81 -0.49
C VAL A 229 11.21 37.06 0.31
N ALA A 230 12.46 37.13 0.80
CA ALA A 230 12.96 38.26 1.57
C ALA A 230 12.76 39.59 0.81
N HIS A 231 12.44 40.65 1.54
CA HIS A 231 12.24 42.01 1.00
C HIS A 231 11.18 42.16 -0.10
N THR A 232 10.30 41.16 -0.31
CA THR A 232 9.22 41.24 -1.29
C THR A 232 7.88 40.77 -0.72
N TYR A 233 6.79 41.02 -1.41
CA TYR A 233 5.46 40.49 -1.07
C TYR A 233 5.14 39.15 -1.77
N LYS A 234 6.18 38.44 -2.22
CA LYS A 234 6.06 37.27 -3.07
C LYS A 234 6.18 35.98 -2.26
N TYR A 235 5.33 35.01 -2.58
CA TYR A 235 5.28 33.70 -1.95
C TYR A 235 5.47 32.59 -2.96
N TYR A 236 6.06 31.48 -2.52
CA TYR A 236 6.24 30.25 -3.27
C TYR A 236 5.79 29.05 -2.44
N LEU A 237 5.25 28.04 -3.12
CA LEU A 237 4.98 26.74 -2.50
C LEU A 237 6.28 26.08 -2.03
N THR A 238 6.27 25.52 -0.83
CA THR A 238 7.34 24.63 -0.35
C THR A 238 7.17 23.22 -0.93
N THR A 239 8.13 22.33 -0.70
CA THR A 239 8.00 20.91 -1.08
C THR A 239 6.78 20.26 -0.43
N LEU A 240 6.48 20.63 0.83
CA LEU A 240 5.26 20.19 1.52
C LEU A 240 4.01 20.76 0.82
N GLY A 241 3.99 22.07 0.55
CA GLY A 241 2.89 22.72 -0.15
C GLY A 241 2.57 22.08 -1.50
N LYS A 242 3.60 21.79 -2.31
CA LYS A 242 3.46 21.10 -3.60
C LYS A 242 2.90 19.68 -3.47
N ALA A 243 3.31 18.95 -2.44
CA ALA A 243 2.78 17.62 -2.22
C ALA A 243 1.32 17.65 -1.75
N VAL A 244 0.94 18.65 -0.95
CA VAL A 244 -0.39 18.78 -0.36
C VAL A 244 -1.45 19.18 -1.39
N ILE A 245 -1.11 20.05 -2.34
CA ILE A 245 -2.03 20.41 -3.44
C ILE A 245 -2.27 19.26 -4.44
N ALA A 246 -1.50 18.18 -4.34
CA ALA A 246 -1.59 17.00 -5.19
C ALA A 246 -2.17 15.77 -4.46
N LEU A 247 -2.61 15.95 -3.20
CA LEU A 247 -3.38 14.94 -2.45
C LEU A 247 -4.82 14.91 -2.94
#